data_AF-A0A9E5N9E3-F1
#
_entry.id   AF-A0A9E5N9E3-F1
#
_cell.length_a   1.000
_cell.length_b   1.000
_cell.length_c   1.000
_cell.angle_alpha   90.00
_cell.angle_beta   90.00
_cell.angle_gamma   90.00
#
_symmetry.space_group_name_H-M   'P 1'
#
loop_
_entity.id
_entity.type
_entity.pdbx_description
1 polymer ?
#
loop_
_entity_poly.entity_id
_entity_poly.type
_entity_poly.pdbx_seq_one_letter_code
_entity_poly.pdbx_strand_id
1 'polypeptide(L)'
;MRKSIDRIHCIGAVHGLLSRRDLQQVEMKESARRIAKIVSQSVGKSDGVDVAVSGARVMLESQKATSLSLVIHELVDNALRHGIGSRQQGKAQISFTRSGRELMVMISDDGVGLAKDFDLNRHSGMGLKTVVGLVTQDLGGEFRLF
;
A
#
# COMPACT_ATOMS: atom_id res chain seq x y z
N MET A 1 13.69 14.54 -0.02
CA MET A 1 14.42 13.96 1.12
C MET A 1 13.52 13.20 2.10
N ARG A 2 12.42 13.77 2.63
CA ARG A 2 11.54 13.07 3.60
C ARG A 2 10.87 11.78 3.08
N LYS A 3 10.34 11.78 1.84
CA LYS A 3 9.81 10.57 1.18
C LYS A 3 10.83 9.43 1.04
N SER A 4 12.11 9.76 0.83
CA SER A 4 13.18 8.76 0.69
C SER A 4 13.50 8.10 2.03
N ILE A 5 13.48 8.87 3.12
CA ILE A 5 13.69 8.37 4.49
C ILE A 5 12.51 7.49 4.93
N ASP A 6 11.27 7.90 4.65
CA ASP A 6 10.08 7.09 4.95
C ASP A 6 10.10 5.75 4.18
N ARG A 7 10.59 5.76 2.93
CA ARG A 7 10.85 4.53 2.17
C ARG A 7 11.91 3.64 2.83
N ILE A 8 13.01 4.23 3.27
CA ILE A 8 14.07 3.48 3.97
C ILE A 8 13.54 2.88 5.28
N HIS A 9 12.70 3.60 6.02
CA HIS A 9 12.06 3.06 7.23
C HIS A 9 11.00 1.99 6.91
N CYS A 10 10.25 2.11 5.80
CA CYS A 10 9.35 1.06 5.35
C CYS A 10 10.12 -0.21 4.99
N ILE A 11 11.22 -0.07 4.24
CA ILE A 11 12.13 -1.17 3.92
C ILE A 11 12.72 -1.75 5.21
N GLY A 12 13.12 -0.92 6.17
CA GLY A 12 13.65 -1.35 7.46
C GLY A 12 12.62 -2.06 8.35
N ALA A 13 11.36 -1.64 8.34
CA ALA A 13 10.27 -2.28 9.08
C ALA A 13 9.86 -3.63 8.46
N VAL A 14 9.84 -3.70 7.13
CA VAL A 14 9.67 -4.96 6.39
C VAL A 14 10.90 -5.86 6.63
N HIS A 15 12.11 -5.34 6.55
CA HIS A 15 13.33 -6.11 6.78
C HIS A 15 13.45 -6.58 8.25
N GLY A 16 13.02 -5.80 9.23
CA GLY A 16 12.96 -6.20 10.65
C GLY A 16 11.90 -7.27 10.94
N LEU A 17 10.85 -7.34 10.12
CA LEU A 17 9.92 -8.46 10.07
C LEU A 17 10.54 -9.71 9.45
N LEU A 18 11.31 -9.52 8.37
CA LEU A 18 12.02 -10.59 7.65
C LEU A 18 13.21 -11.16 8.44
N SER A 19 13.86 -10.36 9.30
CA SER A 19 15.09 -10.75 10.01
C SER A 19 14.85 -11.56 11.29
N ARG A 20 13.60 -11.65 11.77
CA ARG A 20 13.22 -12.60 12.81
C ARG A 20 13.11 -14.01 12.21
N ARG A 21 14.28 -14.66 12.09
CA ARG A 21 14.57 -16.10 11.94
C ARG A 21 13.46 -16.95 11.28
N ASP A 22 13.74 -17.44 10.07
CA ASP A 22 13.11 -18.60 9.41
C ASP A 22 11.71 -18.45 8.80
N LEU A 23 11.20 -17.23 8.59
CA LEU A 23 9.95 -17.04 7.85
C LEU A 23 10.20 -16.96 6.34
N GLN A 24 10.15 -18.12 5.67
CA GLN A 24 10.07 -18.24 4.21
C GLN A 24 8.86 -17.48 3.61
N GLN A 25 7.85 -17.17 4.45
CA GLN A 25 6.61 -16.52 4.03
C GLN A 25 6.13 -15.47 5.03
N VAL A 26 5.56 -14.39 4.51
CA VAL A 26 5.06 -13.22 5.25
C VAL A 26 3.54 -13.16 5.12
N GLU A 27 2.83 -12.96 6.23
CA GLU A 27 1.39 -12.72 6.20
C GLU A 27 1.08 -11.27 5.79
N MET A 28 0.47 -11.09 4.61
CA MET A 28 0.28 -9.76 4.02
C MET A 28 -0.71 -8.87 4.77
N LYS A 29 -1.71 -9.44 5.46
CA LYS A 29 -2.65 -8.64 6.26
C LYS A 29 -1.97 -7.98 7.45
N GLU A 30 -1.03 -8.66 8.09
CA GLU A 30 -0.26 -8.08 9.20
C GLU A 30 0.67 -6.98 8.72
N SER A 31 1.38 -7.21 7.61
CA SER A 31 2.22 -6.20 6.98
C SER A 31 1.41 -4.98 6.57
N ALA A 32 0.25 -5.17 5.93
CA ALA A 32 -0.64 -4.08 5.52
C ALA A 32 -1.12 -3.24 6.71
N ARG A 33 -1.51 -3.88 7.83
CA ARG A 33 -1.90 -3.16 9.06
C ARG A 33 -0.76 -2.31 9.62
N ARG A 34 0.46 -2.83 9.63
CA ARG A 34 1.64 -2.10 10.13
C ARG A 34 1.98 -0.93 9.22
N ILE A 35 1.97 -1.15 7.91
CA ILE A 35 2.21 -0.10 6.90
C ILE A 35 1.16 1.00 7.04
N ALA A 36 -0.13 0.63 7.10
CA ALA A 36 -1.22 1.58 7.28
C ALA A 36 -1.02 2.46 8.53
N LYS A 37 -0.61 1.86 9.65
CA LYS A 37 -0.30 2.59 10.89
C LYS A 37 0.87 3.56 10.71
N ILE A 38 1.98 3.10 10.12
CA ILE A 38 3.17 3.93 9.89
C ILE A 38 2.83 5.13 9.00
N VAL A 39 2.13 4.89 7.88
CA VAL A 39 1.76 5.95 6.94
C VAL A 39 0.80 6.93 7.61
N SER A 40 -0.22 6.45 8.31
CA SER A 40 -1.20 7.29 9.03
C SER A 40 -0.53 8.22 10.05
N GLN A 41 0.51 7.73 10.74
CA GLN A 41 1.33 8.53 11.65
C GLN A 41 2.19 9.55 10.91
N SER A 42 2.85 9.17 9.80
CA SER A 42 3.69 10.08 8.99
C SER A 42 2.89 11.24 8.39
N VAL A 43 1.64 11.00 7.99
CA VAL A 43 0.76 12.06 7.44
C VAL A 43 0.05 12.89 8.51
N GLY A 44 0.15 12.52 9.79
CA GLY A 44 -0.51 13.22 10.90
C GLY A 44 -2.03 12.99 10.96
N LYS A 45 -2.53 11.83 10.53
CA LYS A 45 -3.96 11.49 10.49
C LYS A 45 -4.36 10.34 11.42
N SER A 46 -3.56 10.05 12.45
CA SER A 46 -3.73 8.89 13.33
C SER A 46 -5.06 8.84 14.09
N ASP A 47 -5.69 9.99 14.32
CA ASP A 47 -6.81 10.10 15.27
C ASP A 47 -8.18 10.29 14.56
N GLY A 48 -8.17 10.52 13.25
CA GLY A 48 -9.39 10.80 12.47
C GLY A 48 -9.57 9.94 11.23
N VAL A 49 -8.54 9.19 10.80
CA VAL A 49 -8.65 8.28 9.67
C VAL A 49 -8.53 6.83 10.10
N ASP A 50 -9.55 6.06 9.77
CA ASP A 50 -9.55 4.60 9.96
C ASP A 50 -9.09 3.90 8.67
N VAL A 51 -8.06 3.07 8.79
CA VAL A 51 -7.56 2.24 7.69
C VAL A 51 -7.81 0.77 8.00
N ALA A 52 -8.93 0.26 7.49
CA ALA A 52 -9.37 -1.10 7.74
C ALA A 52 -8.64 -2.10 6.83
N VAL A 53 -8.26 -3.26 7.37
CA VAL A 53 -7.62 -4.35 6.60
C VAL A 53 -8.45 -5.62 6.71
N SER A 54 -8.93 -6.13 5.57
CA SER A 54 -9.95 -7.18 5.49
C SER A 54 -9.64 -8.22 4.40
N GLY A 55 -10.42 -9.32 4.39
CA GLY A 55 -10.36 -10.34 3.36
C GLY A 55 -9.47 -11.55 3.68
N ALA A 56 -9.08 -12.26 2.62
CA ALA A 56 -8.40 -13.54 2.66
C ALA A 56 -7.06 -13.49 3.42
N ARG A 57 -6.69 -14.63 4.02
CA ARG A 57 -5.34 -14.81 4.55
C ARG A 57 -4.38 -15.11 3.40
N VAL A 58 -3.31 -14.35 3.31
CA VAL A 58 -2.34 -14.41 2.21
C VAL A 58 -0.94 -14.49 2.78
N MET A 59 -0.22 -15.55 2.41
CA MET A 59 1.18 -15.77 2.72
C MET A 59 1.99 -15.61 1.44
N LEU A 60 2.98 -14.72 1.42
CA LEU A 60 3.86 -14.52 0.27
C LEU A 60 5.31 -14.75 0.66
N GLU A 61 6.11 -15.27 -0.28
CA GLU A 61 7.56 -15.31 -0.15
C GLU A 61 8.13 -13.91 0.11
N SER A 62 9.19 -13.83 0.91
CA SER A 62 9.81 -12.60 1.38
C SER A 62 9.98 -11.53 0.29
N GLN A 63 10.48 -11.91 -0.90
CA GLN A 63 10.71 -10.98 -2.00
C GLN A 63 9.40 -10.39 -2.53
N LYS A 64 8.39 -11.23 -2.82
CA LYS A 64 7.07 -10.78 -3.27
C LYS A 64 6.34 -9.98 -2.18
N ALA A 65 6.50 -10.38 -0.93
CA ALA A 65 5.94 -9.65 0.21
C ALA A 65 6.53 -8.24 0.34
N THR A 66 7.82 -8.08 0.05
CA THR A 66 8.50 -6.79 0.03
C THR A 66 7.94 -5.89 -1.08
N SER A 67 7.87 -6.40 -2.31
CA SER A 67 7.33 -5.63 -3.44
C SER A 67 5.87 -5.23 -3.20
N LEU A 68 5.02 -6.16 -2.71
CA LEU A 68 3.62 -5.84 -2.39
C LEU A 68 3.50 -4.86 -1.21
N SER A 69 4.38 -4.94 -0.21
CA SER A 69 4.40 -3.99 0.91
C SER A 69 4.70 -2.56 0.44
N LEU A 70 5.65 -2.40 -0.49
CA LEU A 70 5.95 -1.10 -1.09
C LEU A 70 4.78 -0.58 -1.94
N VAL A 71 4.10 -1.44 -2.68
CA VAL A 71 2.88 -1.08 -3.43
C VAL A 71 1.79 -0.58 -2.48
N ILE A 72 1.50 -1.33 -1.41
CA ILE A 72 0.50 -0.94 -0.41
C ILE A 72 0.88 0.39 0.24
N HIS A 73 2.16 0.57 0.59
CA HIS A 73 2.66 1.81 1.18
C HIS A 73 2.37 3.02 0.29
N GLU A 74 2.74 2.97 -0.99
CA GLU A 74 2.54 4.10 -1.91
C GLU A 74 1.05 4.38 -2.17
N LEU A 75 0.22 3.34 -2.28
CA LEU A 75 -1.22 3.50 -2.50
C LEU A 75 -1.94 4.03 -1.26
N VAL A 76 -1.56 3.58 -0.06
CA VAL A 76 -2.10 4.13 1.19
C VAL A 76 -1.61 5.57 1.40
N ASP A 77 -0.35 5.89 1.12
CA ASP A 77 0.14 7.29 1.19
C ASP A 77 -0.65 8.20 0.25
N ASN A 78 -0.94 7.73 -0.97
CA ASN A 78 -1.77 8.46 -1.93
C ASN A 78 -3.21 8.62 -1.43
N ALA A 79 -3.84 7.56 -0.95
CA ALA A 79 -5.19 7.62 -0.38
C ALA A 79 -5.27 8.63 0.78
N LEU A 80 -4.29 8.62 1.68
CA LEU A 80 -4.29 9.51 2.83
C LEU A 80 -3.96 10.97 2.48
N ARG A 81 -2.95 11.22 1.62
CA ARG A 81 -2.51 12.57 1.27
C ARG A 81 -3.36 13.24 0.20
N HIS A 82 -3.82 12.47 -0.79
CA HIS A 82 -4.49 13.00 -1.98
C HIS A 82 -5.99 12.68 -1.97
N GLY A 83 -6.38 11.43 -1.65
CA GLY A 83 -7.79 11.04 -1.56
C GLY A 83 -8.51 11.74 -0.41
N ILE A 84 -8.17 11.40 0.83
CA ILE A 84 -8.74 12.05 2.03
C ILE A 84 -8.27 13.50 2.12
N GLY A 85 -7.07 13.83 1.62
CA GLY A 85 -6.63 15.22 1.43
C GLY A 85 -6.53 16.00 2.74
N SER A 86 -7.17 17.16 2.82
CA SER A 86 -7.21 18.00 4.02
C SER A 86 -8.31 17.62 5.03
N ARG A 87 -9.15 16.61 4.73
CA ARG A 87 -10.20 16.18 5.65
C ARG A 87 -9.60 15.62 6.93
N GLN A 88 -10.18 16.05 8.06
CA GLN A 88 -9.83 15.55 9.39
C GLN A 88 -10.34 14.13 9.64
N GLN A 89 -11.41 13.74 8.95
CA GLN A 89 -11.99 12.41 9.05
C GLN A 89 -12.13 11.74 7.67
N GLY A 90 -11.90 10.44 7.65
CA GLY A 90 -12.05 9.62 6.46
C GLY A 90 -11.83 8.14 6.75
N LYS A 91 -12.09 7.33 5.74
CA LYS A 91 -11.93 5.88 5.79
C LYS A 91 -11.14 5.43 4.58
N ALA A 92 -10.18 4.57 4.81
CA ALA A 92 -9.54 3.78 3.76
C ALA A 92 -9.69 2.29 4.07
N GLN A 93 -9.70 1.48 3.03
CA GLN A 93 -9.81 0.03 3.15
C GLN A 93 -8.76 -0.64 2.28
N ILE A 94 -8.08 -1.62 2.86
CA ILE A 94 -7.23 -2.57 2.16
C ILE A 94 -7.96 -3.92 2.21
N SER A 95 -8.27 -4.47 1.05
CA SER A 95 -8.93 -5.77 0.95
C SER A 95 -8.11 -6.73 0.11
N PHE A 96 -8.05 -7.98 0.58
CA PHE A 96 -7.38 -9.09 -0.09
C PHE A 96 -8.43 -10.10 -0.53
N THR A 97 -8.54 -10.34 -1.83
CA THR A 97 -9.48 -11.31 -2.41
C THR A 97 -8.70 -12.32 -3.22
N ARG A 98 -8.93 -13.60 -2.95
CA ARG A 98 -8.31 -14.70 -3.70
C ARG A 98 -9.31 -15.26 -4.70
N SER A 99 -8.95 -15.27 -5.98
CA SER A 99 -9.73 -15.88 -7.05
C SER A 99 -8.89 -16.94 -7.73
N GLY A 100 -9.07 -18.20 -7.33
CA GLY A 100 -8.22 -19.31 -7.79
C GLY A 100 -6.74 -19.09 -7.47
N ARG A 101 -5.93 -18.90 -8.52
CA ARG A 101 -4.48 -18.64 -8.42
C ARG A 101 -4.10 -17.17 -8.32
N GLU A 102 -5.06 -16.27 -8.55
CA GLU A 102 -4.83 -14.84 -8.54
C GLU A 102 -5.15 -14.25 -7.17
N LEU A 103 -4.37 -13.24 -6.80
CA LEU A 103 -4.61 -12.39 -5.64
C LEU A 103 -4.96 -10.99 -6.13
N MET A 104 -6.16 -10.55 -5.81
CA MET A 104 -6.57 -9.16 -5.97
C MET A 104 -6.36 -8.44 -4.65
N VAL A 105 -5.63 -7.32 -4.71
CA VAL A 105 -5.46 -6.39 -3.58
C VAL A 105 -6.07 -5.06 -4.00
N MET A 106 -7.07 -4.61 -3.25
CA MET A 106 -7.77 -3.37 -3.53
C MET A 106 -7.58 -2.41 -2.35
N ILE A 107 -7.16 -1.18 -2.67
CA ILE A 107 -7.03 -0.06 -1.74
C ILE A 107 -8.03 1.00 -2.20
N SER A 108 -8.97 1.36 -1.32
CA SER A 108 -9.99 2.37 -1.60
C SER A 108 -10.07 3.38 -0.46
N ASP A 109 -10.49 4.61 -0.75
CA ASP A 109 -10.80 5.63 0.25
C ASP A 109 -12.11 6.34 -0.05
N ASP A 110 -12.68 6.98 0.96
CA ASP A 110 -13.92 7.78 0.87
C ASP A 110 -13.66 9.26 0.56
N GLY A 111 -12.50 9.57 -0.01
CA GLY A 111 -12.01 10.92 -0.25
C GLY A 111 -12.60 11.60 -1.48
N VAL A 112 -11.84 12.56 -2.02
CA VAL A 112 -12.28 13.41 -3.14
C VAL A 112 -12.25 12.70 -4.51
N GLY A 113 -11.68 11.49 -4.55
CA GLY A 113 -11.48 10.73 -5.79
C GLY A 113 -10.43 11.35 -6.71
N LEU A 114 -10.36 10.83 -7.94
CA LEU A 114 -9.47 11.33 -8.97
C LEU A 114 -10.10 12.49 -9.73
N ALA A 115 -9.26 13.40 -10.24
CA ALA A 115 -9.71 14.42 -11.17
C ALA A 115 -10.29 13.77 -12.44
N LYS A 116 -11.31 14.40 -13.05
CA LYS A 116 -12.00 13.86 -14.24
C LYS A 116 -11.06 13.59 -15.43
N ASP A 117 -9.96 14.33 -15.50
CA ASP A 117 -8.92 14.29 -16.52
C ASP A 117 -7.65 13.57 -16.04
N PHE A 118 -7.72 12.86 -14.91
CA PHE A 118 -6.57 12.12 -14.38
C PHE A 118 -6.20 10.97 -15.32
N ASP A 119 -5.10 11.17 -16.03
CA ASP A 119 -4.43 10.14 -16.82
C ASP A 119 -3.21 9.60 -16.06
N LEU A 120 -3.21 8.30 -15.77
CA LEU A 120 -2.10 7.62 -15.10
C LEU A 120 -0.76 7.77 -15.84
N ASN A 121 -0.75 7.81 -17.17
CA ASN A 121 0.47 7.95 -17.97
C ASN A 121 1.03 9.37 -17.93
N ARG A 122 0.16 10.38 -17.75
CA ARG A 122 0.54 11.80 -17.79
C ARG A 122 0.71 12.42 -16.40
N HIS A 123 -0.03 11.93 -15.41
CA HIS A 123 -0.09 12.51 -14.07
C HIS A 123 0.47 11.58 -12.97
N SER A 124 1.07 10.44 -13.34
CA SER A 124 1.73 9.58 -12.36
C SER A 124 2.96 10.25 -11.75
N GLY A 125 2.83 10.66 -10.48
CA GLY A 125 3.97 10.94 -9.64
C GLY A 125 4.87 9.70 -9.46
N MET A 126 6.09 9.90 -8.94
CA MET A 126 7.06 8.81 -8.77
C MET A 126 6.52 7.60 -7.98
N GLY A 127 5.58 7.83 -7.05
CA GLY A 127 4.94 6.76 -6.28
C GLY A 127 4.15 5.79 -7.17
N LEU A 128 3.25 6.31 -8.01
CA LEU A 128 2.47 5.49 -8.95
C LEU A 128 3.34 4.81 -10.01
N LYS A 129 4.41 5.45 -10.47
CA LYS A 129 5.39 4.80 -11.36
C LYS A 129 6.08 3.61 -10.69
N THR A 130 6.40 3.73 -9.40
CA THR A 130 6.96 2.62 -8.63
C THR A 130 5.92 1.51 -8.47
N VAL A 131 4.66 1.84 -8.17
CA VAL A 131 3.57 0.86 -8.09
C VAL A 131 3.46 0.06 -9.39
N VAL A 132 3.39 0.74 -10.54
CA VAL A 132 3.29 0.06 -11.85
C VAL A 132 4.50 -0.83 -12.10
N GLY A 133 5.72 -0.36 -11.81
CA GLY A 133 6.94 -1.16 -11.97
C GLY A 133 6.95 -2.41 -11.08
N LEU A 134 6.69 -2.26 -9.78
CA LEU A 134 6.67 -3.40 -8.84
C LEU A 134 5.57 -4.41 -9.19
N VAL A 135 4.40 -3.94 -9.59
CA VAL A 135 3.29 -4.84 -9.97
C VAL A 135 3.60 -5.61 -11.24
N THR A 136 4.09 -4.94 -12.27
CA THR A 136 4.32 -5.58 -13.58
C THR A 136 5.61 -6.39 -13.65
N GLN A 137 6.69 -5.93 -12.99
CA GLN A 137 8.02 -6.55 -13.09
C GLN A 137 8.29 -7.57 -11.99
N ASP A 138 7.95 -7.27 -10.73
CA ASP A 138 8.28 -8.16 -9.60
C ASP A 138 7.16 -9.14 -9.28
N LEU A 139 5.91 -8.69 -9.39
CA LEU A 139 4.73 -9.48 -9.02
C LEU A 139 4.07 -10.17 -10.21
N GLY A 140 4.39 -9.77 -11.44
CA GLY A 140 3.80 -10.31 -12.68
C GLY A 140 2.29 -10.12 -12.77
N GLY A 141 1.77 -9.04 -12.18
CA GLY A 141 0.35 -8.72 -12.14
C GLY A 141 -0.03 -7.49 -12.97
N GLU A 142 -1.30 -7.08 -12.83
CA GLU A 142 -1.83 -5.88 -13.46
C GLU A 142 -2.21 -4.83 -12.41
N PHE A 143 -1.96 -3.55 -12.73
CA PHE A 143 -2.41 -2.43 -11.92
C PHE A 143 -3.54 -1.70 -12.63
N ARG A 144 -4.64 -1.45 -11.90
CA ARG A 144 -5.78 -0.66 -12.38
C ARG A 144 -6.14 0.38 -11.33
N LEU A 145 -6.60 1.53 -11.81
CA LEU A 145 -7.03 2.65 -10.99
C LEU A 145 -8.40 3.12 -11.52
N PHE A 146 -9.33 3.37 -10.62
CA PHE A 146 -10.73 3.69 -10.92
C PHE A 146 -11.31 4.66 -9.89
#